data_AF-A0A1Y3WKF1-F1
#
_entry.id   AF-A0A1Y3WKF1-F1
#
_cell.length_a   1.000
_cell.length_b   1.000
_cell.length_c   1.000
_cell.angle_alpha   90.00
_cell.angle_beta   90.00
_cell.angle_gamma   90.00
#
_symmetry.space_group_name_H-M   'P 1'
#
loop_
_entity.id
_entity.type
_entity.pdbx_description
1 polymer ?
#
loop_
_entity_poly.entity_id
_entity_poly.type
_entity_poly.pdbx_seq_one_letter_code
_entity_poly.pdbx_strand_id
1 'polypeptide(L)'
;MKEVSCKVLLYLKRSSLTASGQAPIMCRVTVGRSMVQFSSKLTCTPALWNVRERRLSGKSREAVETNARIEKLLLGIHEAVKSLSTRPGGFDAEAVKCQYQGSLETRMTLLRLLDRYIEGLRSRVGIDCARTTLSTYVYTRRSLEAFIRRRFGFPDLAFGQLNEQFIREYQDFTQTEQGYALQTVRHYLAVVKKI
;
A
#
# COMPACT_ATOMS: atom_id res chain seq x y z
N MET A 1 1.92 33.27 9.16
CA MET A 1 2.59 31.98 8.88
C MET A 1 3.05 31.99 7.45
N LYS A 2 4.32 31.67 7.14
CA LYS A 2 4.76 31.49 5.75
C LYS A 2 4.07 30.25 5.19
N GLU A 3 3.24 30.40 4.16
CA GLU A 3 2.72 29.25 3.42
C GLU A 3 3.90 28.46 2.85
N VAL A 4 4.06 27.23 3.32
CA VAL A 4 5.06 26.31 2.77
C VAL A 4 4.56 25.87 1.39
N SER A 5 5.06 26.52 0.34
CA SER A 5 4.71 26.18 -1.05
C SER A 5 5.27 24.80 -1.41
N CYS A 6 4.39 23.82 -1.62
CA CYS A 6 4.71 22.49 -2.13
C CYS A 6 4.35 22.40 -3.62
N LYS A 7 5.27 21.91 -4.45
CA LYS A 7 5.06 21.68 -5.88
C LYS A 7 5.20 20.20 -6.21
N VAL A 8 4.22 19.65 -6.91
CA VAL A 8 4.23 18.25 -7.39
C VAL A 8 4.31 18.23 -8.92
N LEU A 9 5.24 17.45 -9.45
CA LEU A 9 5.48 17.27 -10.88
C LEU A 9 5.45 15.78 -11.24
N LEU A 10 4.64 15.42 -12.23
CA LEU A 10 4.62 14.10 -12.84
C LEU A 10 5.29 14.14 -14.21
N TYR A 11 6.15 13.16 -14.49
CA TYR A 11 6.86 13.05 -15.77
C TYR A 11 7.17 11.59 -16.12
N LEU A 12 7.37 11.30 -17.40
CA LEU A 12 7.75 9.97 -17.85
C LEU A 12 9.25 9.76 -17.79
N LYS A 13 9.67 8.62 -17.25
CA LYS A 13 11.04 8.14 -17.38
C LYS A 13 11.14 7.25 -18.64
N ARG A 14 11.34 7.91 -19.79
CA ARG A 14 11.41 7.24 -21.11
C ARG A 14 12.61 6.30 -21.26
N SER A 15 13.66 6.48 -20.47
CA SER A 15 14.87 5.64 -20.47
C SER A 15 14.69 4.27 -19.78
N SER A 16 13.53 4.00 -19.18
CA SER A 16 13.27 2.74 -18.47
C SER A 16 11.93 2.15 -18.88
N LEU A 17 11.81 1.73 -20.14
CA LEU A 17 10.60 1.08 -20.64
C LEU A 17 10.46 -0.32 -20.04
N THR A 18 9.21 -0.73 -19.78
CA THR A 18 8.88 -2.11 -19.42
C THR A 18 9.02 -3.04 -20.62
N ALA A 19 9.05 -4.35 -20.38
CA ALA A 19 9.03 -5.35 -21.46
C ALA A 19 7.80 -5.21 -22.40
N SER A 20 6.72 -4.60 -21.91
CA SER A 20 5.52 -4.25 -22.68
C SER A 20 5.59 -2.91 -23.42
N GLY A 21 6.73 -2.22 -23.42
CA GLY A 21 6.91 -0.92 -24.10
C GLY A 21 6.28 0.27 -23.39
N GLN A 22 5.81 0.11 -22.15
CA GLN A 22 5.24 1.21 -21.37
C GLN A 22 6.32 1.98 -20.61
N ALA A 23 6.14 3.30 -20.46
CA ALA A 23 7.02 4.13 -19.66
C ALA A 23 6.47 4.31 -18.23
N PRO A 24 7.30 4.17 -17.20
CA PRO A 24 6.93 4.48 -15.83
C PRO A 24 6.77 5.99 -15.64
N ILE A 25 5.73 6.36 -14.90
CA ILE A 25 5.46 7.73 -14.46
C ILE A 25 6.20 7.96 -13.14
N MET A 26 7.02 9.00 -13.10
CA MET A 26 7.77 9.45 -11.94
C MET A 26 7.07 10.62 -11.28
N CYS A 27 7.13 10.67 -9.95
CA CYS A 27 6.65 11.79 -9.16
C CYS A 27 7.84 12.53 -8.55
N ARG A 28 7.83 13.85 -8.65
CA ARG A 28 8.77 14.75 -8.01
C ARG A 28 8.02 15.72 -7.12
N VAL A 29 8.42 15.79 -5.86
CA VAL A 29 7.87 16.70 -4.86
C VAL A 29 8.96 17.70 -4.49
N THR A 30 8.61 18.99 -4.47
CA THR A 30 9.52 20.09 -4.09
C THR A 30 8.88 20.89 -2.97
N VAL A 31 9.60 21.07 -1.87
CA VAL A 31 9.17 21.85 -0.69
C VAL A 31 10.30 22.82 -0.36
N GLY A 32 10.09 24.12 -0.62
CA GLY A 32 11.14 25.13 -0.45
C GLY A 32 12.40 24.82 -1.26
N ARG A 33 13.50 24.50 -0.58
CA ARG A 33 14.79 24.11 -1.19
C ARG A 33 15.01 22.59 -1.31
N SER A 34 14.13 21.78 -0.70
CA SER A 34 14.23 20.32 -0.72
C SER A 34 13.43 19.74 -1.89
N MET A 35 13.98 18.71 -2.53
CA MET A 35 13.37 18.01 -3.65
C MET A 35 13.58 16.50 -3.51
N VAL A 36 12.52 15.72 -3.70
CA VAL A 36 12.60 14.26 -3.79
C VAL A 36 11.87 13.75 -5.01
N GLN A 37 12.38 12.65 -5.58
CA GLN A 37 11.76 11.92 -6.69
C GLN A 37 11.51 10.47 -6.31
N PHE A 38 10.36 9.92 -6.68
CA PHE A 38 10.00 8.53 -6.44
C PHE A 38 9.09 7.99 -7.54
N SER A 39 9.07 6.67 -7.71
CA SER A 39 8.20 6.01 -8.69
C SER A 39 6.74 6.09 -8.23
N SER A 40 5.83 6.46 -9.13
CA SER A 40 4.39 6.45 -8.86
C SER A 40 3.77 5.05 -8.87
N LYS A 41 4.54 4.03 -9.29
CA LYS A 41 4.07 2.67 -9.61
C LYS A 41 3.02 2.62 -10.75
N LEU A 42 2.86 3.71 -11.49
CA LEU A 42 2.04 3.78 -12.68
C LEU A 42 2.94 3.71 -13.92
N THR A 43 2.44 3.05 -14.95
CA THR A 43 3.04 2.99 -16.28
C THR A 43 2.00 3.43 -17.30
N CYS A 44 2.45 4.01 -18.40
CA CYS A 44 1.56 4.29 -19.52
C CYS A 44 2.27 4.20 -20.86
N THR A 45 1.47 4.09 -21.91
CA THR A 45 1.91 4.24 -23.30
C THR A 45 2.48 5.66 -23.51
N PRO A 46 3.76 5.82 -23.89
CA PRO A 46 4.39 7.14 -24.00
C PRO A 46 3.71 8.09 -24.99
N ALA A 47 3.09 7.54 -26.03
CA ALA A 47 2.36 8.29 -27.05
C ALA A 47 1.09 8.96 -26.51
N LEU A 48 0.50 8.42 -25.45
CA LEU A 48 -0.70 8.97 -24.83
C LEU A 48 -0.38 10.07 -23.80
N TRP A 49 0.88 10.29 -23.44
CA TRP A 49 1.23 11.23 -22.38
C TRP A 49 1.30 12.68 -22.86
N ASN A 50 0.46 13.53 -22.28
CA ASN A 50 0.50 14.97 -22.48
C ASN A 50 1.47 15.61 -21.46
N VAL A 51 2.59 16.15 -21.96
CA VAL A 51 3.62 16.80 -21.14
C VAL A 51 3.12 18.08 -20.47
N ARG A 52 2.25 18.86 -21.15
CA ARG A 52 1.74 20.13 -20.62
C ARG A 52 0.76 19.90 -19.48
N GLU A 53 -0.17 18.97 -19.69
CA GLU A 53 -1.22 18.65 -18.72
C GLU A 53 -0.76 17.64 -17.65
N ARG A 54 0.39 16.99 -17.87
CA ARG A 54 0.97 15.97 -16.97
C ARG A 54 0.01 14.79 -16.73
N ARG A 55 -0.73 14.43 -17.77
CA ARG A 55 -1.81 13.42 -17.78
C ARG A 55 -1.86 12.73 -19.14
N LEU A 56 -2.60 11.62 -19.22
CA LEU A 56 -2.83 10.96 -20.50
C LEU A 56 -3.90 11.71 -21.29
N SER A 57 -3.65 11.95 -22.57
CA SER A 57 -4.61 12.52 -23.52
C SER A 57 -5.50 11.44 -24.14
N GLY A 58 -6.74 11.80 -24.44
CA GLY A 58 -7.71 10.94 -25.12
C GLY A 58 -8.73 10.31 -24.18
N LYS A 59 -9.60 9.47 -24.75
CA LYS A 59 -10.71 8.78 -24.06
C LYS A 59 -10.54 7.26 -24.01
N SER A 60 -9.32 6.76 -24.25
CA SER A 60 -9.05 5.33 -24.15
C SER A 60 -9.26 4.85 -22.72
N ARG A 61 -9.58 3.57 -22.54
CA ARG A 61 -9.72 2.95 -21.20
C ARG A 61 -8.46 3.15 -20.36
N GLU A 62 -7.27 3.01 -20.97
CA GLU A 62 -5.98 3.27 -20.32
C GLU A 62 -5.87 4.73 -19.85
N ALA A 63 -6.24 5.69 -20.70
CA ALA A 63 -6.18 7.11 -20.36
C ALA A 63 -7.09 7.43 -19.17
N VAL A 64 -8.34 6.97 -19.20
CA VAL A 64 -9.31 7.21 -18.12
C VAL A 64 -8.85 6.57 -16.82
N GLU A 65 -8.47 5.29 -16.83
CA GLU A 65 -8.07 4.56 -15.62
C GLU A 65 -6.77 5.11 -15.03
N THR A 66 -5.78 5.42 -15.86
CA THR A 66 -4.49 5.95 -15.39
C THR A 66 -4.65 7.37 -14.86
N ASN A 67 -5.46 8.22 -15.51
CA ASN A 67 -5.75 9.57 -15.03
C ASN A 67 -6.47 9.56 -13.68
N ALA A 68 -7.45 8.66 -13.47
CA ALA A 68 -8.11 8.50 -12.18
C ALA A 68 -7.10 8.09 -11.08
N ARG A 69 -6.14 7.21 -11.41
CA ARG A 69 -5.06 6.83 -10.48
C ARG A 69 -4.10 7.99 -10.21
N ILE A 70 -3.78 8.81 -11.21
CA ILE A 70 -2.97 10.03 -11.07
C ILE A 70 -3.66 11.02 -10.13
N GLU A 71 -4.96 11.25 -10.27
CA GLU A 71 -5.73 12.13 -9.39
C GLU A 71 -5.72 11.65 -7.94
N LYS A 72 -5.92 10.35 -7.72
CA LYS A 72 -5.83 9.74 -6.40
C LYS A 72 -4.44 9.88 -5.78
N LEU A 73 -3.38 9.76 -6.59
CA LEU A 73 -2.00 9.99 -6.15
C LEU A 73 -1.79 11.44 -5.73
N LEU A 74 -2.24 12.41 -6.54
CA LEU A 74 -2.11 13.84 -6.22
C LEU A 74 -2.87 14.19 -4.94
N LEU A 75 -4.09 13.68 -4.78
CA LEU A 75 -4.88 13.86 -3.56
C LEU A 75 -4.14 13.33 -2.32
N GLY A 76 -3.58 12.12 -2.39
CA GLY A 76 -2.83 11.55 -1.28
C GLY A 76 -1.57 12.34 -0.91
N ILE A 77 -0.88 12.93 -1.89
CA ILE A 77 0.26 13.82 -1.62
C ILE A 77 -0.22 15.12 -0.96
N HIS A 78 -1.31 15.72 -1.45
CA HIS A 78 -1.89 16.92 -0.83
C HIS A 78 -2.34 16.68 0.62
N GLU A 79 -2.93 15.53 0.91
CA GLU A 79 -3.28 15.12 2.28
C GLU A 79 -2.03 14.99 3.18
N ALA A 80 -0.96 14.39 2.66
CA ALA A 80 0.31 14.30 3.38
C ALA A 80 0.90 15.69 3.69
N VAL A 81 0.88 16.61 2.72
CA VAL A 81 1.31 18.01 2.90
C VAL A 81 0.45 18.73 3.93
N LYS A 82 -0.87 18.54 3.89
CA LYS A 82 -1.81 19.15 4.85
C LYS A 82 -1.54 18.66 6.28
N SER A 83 -1.33 17.35 6.44
CA SER A 83 -1.02 16.71 7.73
C SER A 83 0.32 17.17 8.31
N LEU A 84 1.32 17.42 7.46
CA LEU A 84 2.62 17.95 7.90
C LEU A 84 2.55 19.44 8.24
N SER A 85 1.71 20.21 7.52
CA SER A 85 1.52 21.64 7.76
C SER A 85 0.85 21.97 9.10
N THR A 86 0.11 21.03 9.70
CA THR A 86 -0.52 21.24 11.02
C THR A 86 0.43 20.97 12.19
N ARG A 87 1.61 20.39 11.94
CA ARG A 87 2.60 20.09 12.98
C ARG A 87 3.49 21.31 13.25
N PRO A 88 3.80 21.60 14.52
CA PRO A 88 4.80 22.61 14.85
C PRO A 88 6.19 22.11 14.44
N GLY A 89 6.90 22.92 13.65
CA GLY A 89 8.15 22.54 13.00
C GLY A 89 7.94 22.37 11.49
N GLY A 90 8.74 23.08 10.68
CA GLY A 90 8.66 22.95 9.22
C GLY A 90 8.93 21.52 8.74
N PHE A 91 8.61 21.24 7.49
CA PHE A 91 8.86 19.93 6.86
C PHE A 91 9.60 20.11 5.53
N ASP A 92 10.26 19.05 5.07
CA ASP A 92 10.97 18.99 3.80
C ASP A 92 10.29 18.04 2.81
N ALA A 93 10.86 17.88 1.61
CA ALA A 93 10.25 17.04 0.58
C ALA A 93 10.33 15.54 0.93
N GLU A 94 11.38 15.11 1.65
CA GLU A 94 11.53 13.71 2.09
C GLU A 94 10.43 13.35 3.09
N ALA A 95 10.11 14.25 4.04
CA ALA A 95 9.01 14.07 4.98
C ALA A 95 7.66 13.89 4.27
N VAL A 96 7.40 14.64 3.19
CA VAL A 96 6.18 14.46 2.37
C VAL A 96 6.15 13.09 1.71
N LYS A 97 7.27 12.64 1.13
CA LYS A 97 7.37 11.29 0.56
C LYS A 97 7.18 10.22 1.61
N CYS A 98 7.84 10.31 2.76
CA CYS A 98 7.70 9.36 3.87
C CYS A 98 6.26 9.34 4.40
N GLN A 99 5.63 10.50 4.59
CA GLN A 99 4.23 10.57 5.01
C GLN A 99 3.30 9.96 3.96
N TYR A 100 3.50 10.27 2.67
CA TYR A 100 2.70 9.71 1.58
C TYR A 100 2.89 8.19 1.44
N GLN A 101 4.13 7.70 1.44
CA GLN A 101 4.47 6.28 1.31
C GLN A 101 4.09 5.50 2.56
N GLY A 102 4.35 6.03 3.75
CA GLY A 102 3.87 5.45 5.01
C GLY A 102 2.34 5.45 5.10
N SER A 103 1.66 6.47 4.57
CA SER A 103 0.19 6.45 4.45
C SER A 103 -0.30 5.45 3.40
N LEU A 104 0.46 5.21 2.32
CA LEU A 104 0.17 4.17 1.33
C LEU A 104 0.37 2.75 1.89
N GLU A 105 1.42 2.55 2.66
CA GLU A 105 1.68 1.30 3.39
C GLU A 105 0.61 1.10 4.47
N THR A 106 0.20 2.17 5.16
CA THR A 106 -0.94 2.16 6.09
C THR A 106 -2.28 1.90 5.39
N ARG A 107 -2.45 2.36 4.14
CA ARG A 107 -3.63 2.06 3.30
C ARG A 107 -3.67 0.61 2.83
N MET A 108 -2.55 -0.12 2.89
CA MET A 108 -2.57 -1.56 2.68
C MET A 108 -3.03 -2.20 3.99
N THR A 109 -4.21 -2.81 3.93
CA THR A 109 -4.81 -3.45 5.09
C THR A 109 -4.19 -4.82 5.34
N LEU A 110 -4.28 -5.29 6.58
CA LEU A 110 -3.70 -6.55 7.03
C LEU A 110 -4.17 -7.73 6.19
N LEU A 111 -5.49 -7.85 5.95
CA LEU A 111 -6.01 -8.97 5.16
C LEU A 111 -5.60 -8.87 3.69
N ARG A 112 -5.52 -7.66 3.13
CA ARG A 112 -5.07 -7.46 1.75
C ARG A 112 -3.61 -7.81 1.53
N LEU A 113 -2.75 -7.54 2.52
CA LEU A 113 -1.35 -7.95 2.49
C LEU A 113 -1.22 -9.48 2.53
N LEU A 114 -1.99 -10.12 3.41
CA LEU A 114 -2.05 -11.56 3.50
C LEU A 114 -2.59 -12.20 2.21
N ASP A 115 -3.63 -11.62 1.59
CA ASP A 115 -4.20 -12.09 0.32
C ASP A 115 -3.15 -12.06 -0.81
N ARG A 116 -2.36 -10.98 -0.92
CA ARG A 116 -1.25 -10.90 -1.88
C ARG A 116 -0.17 -11.93 -1.62
N TYR A 117 0.16 -12.19 -0.35
CA TYR A 117 1.13 -13.22 0.01
C TYR A 117 0.63 -14.62 -0.35
N ILE A 118 -0.65 -14.89 -0.12
CA ILE A 118 -1.34 -16.14 -0.50
C ILE A 118 -1.30 -16.34 -2.02
N GLU A 119 -1.56 -15.31 -2.82
CA GLU A 119 -1.46 -15.39 -4.28
C GLU A 119 -0.05 -15.75 -4.74
N GLY A 120 0.98 -15.16 -4.13
CA GLY A 120 2.38 -15.52 -4.37
C GLY A 120 2.71 -16.95 -3.96
N LEU A 121 2.13 -17.46 -2.88
CA LEU A 121 2.29 -18.87 -2.48
C LEU A 121 1.60 -19.82 -3.46
N ARG A 122 0.40 -19.47 -3.95
CA ARG A 122 -0.37 -20.28 -4.90
C ARG A 122 0.41 -20.59 -6.17
N SER A 123 1.09 -19.59 -6.74
CA SER A 123 1.85 -19.77 -7.98
C SER A 123 3.06 -20.70 -7.85
N ARG A 124 3.51 -20.97 -6.60
CA ARG A 124 4.66 -21.84 -6.33
C ARG A 124 4.28 -23.19 -5.72
N VAL A 125 3.00 -23.48 -5.57
CA VAL A 125 2.53 -24.78 -5.09
C VAL A 125 2.99 -25.87 -6.05
N GLY A 126 3.65 -26.90 -5.52
CA GLY A 126 4.24 -27.98 -6.32
C GLY A 126 5.62 -27.66 -6.91
N ILE A 127 6.15 -26.46 -6.66
CA ILE A 127 7.55 -26.09 -6.97
C ILE A 127 8.37 -26.09 -5.68
N ASP A 128 8.16 -25.08 -4.83
CA ASP A 128 8.86 -24.91 -3.54
C ASP A 128 7.89 -24.79 -2.35
N CYS A 129 6.58 -24.88 -2.61
CA CYS A 129 5.52 -24.70 -1.62
C CYS A 129 4.62 -25.94 -1.55
N ALA A 130 4.43 -26.47 -0.35
CA ALA A 130 3.48 -27.55 -0.11
C ALA A 130 2.03 -27.02 -0.10
N ARG A 131 1.08 -27.82 -0.58
CA ARG A 131 -0.36 -27.50 -0.53
C ARG A 131 -0.84 -27.23 0.90
N THR A 132 -0.32 -27.97 1.87
CA THR A 132 -0.61 -27.81 3.30
C THR A 132 -0.17 -26.45 3.84
N THR A 133 0.98 -25.94 3.38
CA THR A 133 1.46 -24.60 3.70
C THR A 133 0.47 -23.56 3.19
N LEU A 134 0.08 -23.62 1.92
CA LEU A 134 -0.93 -22.71 1.37
C LEU A 134 -2.24 -22.74 2.17
N SER A 135 -2.74 -23.93 2.48
CA SER A 135 -3.97 -24.09 3.29
C SER A 135 -3.86 -23.39 4.63
N THR A 136 -2.71 -23.47 5.30
CA THR A 136 -2.47 -22.81 6.60
C THR A 136 -2.63 -21.28 6.49
N TYR A 137 -2.10 -20.66 5.44
CA TYR A 137 -2.23 -19.21 5.22
C TYR A 137 -3.68 -18.83 4.92
N VAL A 138 -4.38 -19.64 4.11
CA VAL A 138 -5.81 -19.42 3.81
C VAL A 138 -6.66 -19.51 5.07
N TYR A 139 -6.42 -20.49 5.95
CA TYR A 139 -7.14 -20.59 7.22
C TYR A 139 -6.79 -19.46 8.18
N THR A 140 -5.51 -19.08 8.27
CA THR A 140 -5.08 -17.92 9.07
C THR A 140 -5.83 -16.66 8.62
N ARG A 141 -5.93 -16.40 7.31
CA ARG A 141 -6.65 -15.26 6.74
C ARG A 141 -8.12 -15.22 7.15
N ARG A 142 -8.80 -16.37 7.13
CA ARG A 142 -10.20 -16.47 7.57
C ARG A 142 -10.37 -16.24 9.07
N SER A 143 -9.48 -16.82 9.88
CA SER A 143 -9.47 -16.63 11.33
C SER A 143 -9.23 -15.16 11.70
N LEU A 144 -8.24 -14.53 11.05
CA LEU A 144 -7.92 -13.12 11.24
C LEU A 144 -9.12 -12.23 10.86
N GLU A 145 -9.75 -12.48 9.71
CA GLU A 145 -10.94 -11.74 9.28
C GLU A 145 -12.10 -11.87 10.29
N ALA A 146 -12.33 -13.06 10.85
CA ALA A 146 -13.33 -13.27 11.88
C ALA A 146 -13.01 -12.48 13.16
N PHE A 147 -11.75 -12.51 13.61
CA PHE A 147 -11.29 -11.73 14.76
C PHE A 147 -11.51 -10.22 14.55
N ILE A 148 -11.09 -9.69 13.39
CA ILE A 148 -11.18 -8.25 13.09
C ILE A 148 -12.64 -7.79 13.12
N ARG A 149 -13.53 -8.54 12.47
CA ARG A 149 -14.97 -8.23 12.48
C ARG A 149 -15.55 -8.31 13.89
N ARG A 150 -15.17 -9.31 14.67
CA ARG A 150 -15.70 -9.53 16.02
C ARG A 150 -15.26 -8.43 16.98
N ARG A 151 -13.97 -8.08 16.97
CA ARG A 151 -13.36 -7.17 17.93
C ARG A 151 -13.56 -5.70 17.58
N PHE A 152 -13.46 -5.36 16.30
CA PHE A 152 -13.45 -3.97 15.84
C PHE A 152 -14.67 -3.57 15.02
N GLY A 153 -15.51 -4.53 14.59
CA GLY A 153 -16.67 -4.26 13.73
C GLY A 153 -16.32 -3.80 12.32
N PHE A 154 -15.03 -3.75 11.97
CA PHE A 154 -14.55 -3.35 10.65
C PHE A 154 -14.32 -4.56 9.75
N PRO A 155 -14.40 -4.38 8.42
CA PRO A 155 -14.13 -5.45 7.47
C PRO A 155 -12.62 -5.78 7.38
N ASP A 156 -11.73 -4.83 7.71
CA ASP A 156 -10.28 -4.97 7.64
C ASP A 156 -9.59 -3.89 8.49
N LEU A 157 -8.29 -4.06 8.79
CA LEU A 157 -7.48 -3.15 9.60
C LEU A 157 -6.32 -2.59 8.79
N ALA A 158 -6.06 -1.30 8.95
CA ALA A 158 -4.84 -0.68 8.44
C ALA A 158 -3.61 -1.18 9.22
N PHE A 159 -2.47 -1.35 8.55
CA PHE A 159 -1.26 -1.87 9.21
C PHE A 159 -0.79 -0.97 10.37
N GLY A 160 -0.98 0.35 10.25
CA GLY A 160 -0.66 1.32 11.31
C GLY A 160 -1.50 1.19 12.59
N GLN A 161 -2.54 0.34 12.60
CA GLN A 161 -3.36 0.04 13.78
C GLN A 161 -2.92 -1.24 14.49
N LEU A 162 -1.92 -1.96 13.95
CA LEU A 162 -1.36 -3.14 14.58
C LEU A 162 -0.44 -2.73 15.72
N ASN A 163 -0.67 -3.30 16.89
CA ASN A 163 0.17 -3.13 18.06
C ASN A 163 0.32 -4.48 18.77
N GLU A 164 1.17 -4.52 19.79
CA GLU A 164 1.40 -5.75 20.56
C GLU A 164 0.12 -6.28 21.22
N GLN A 165 -0.80 -5.39 21.58
CA GLN A 165 -2.10 -5.74 22.16
C GLN A 165 -2.97 -6.49 21.15
N PHE A 166 -3.00 -6.09 19.88
CA PHE A 166 -3.70 -6.79 18.81
C PHE A 166 -3.24 -8.25 18.70
N ILE A 167 -1.93 -8.51 18.80
CA ILE A 167 -1.36 -9.86 18.70
C ILE A 167 -1.80 -10.73 19.89
N ARG A 168 -1.78 -10.17 21.11
CA ARG A 168 -2.28 -10.85 22.31
C ARG A 168 -3.77 -11.19 22.20
N GLU A 169 -4.58 -10.21 21.84
CA GLU A 169 -6.03 -10.39 21.70
C GLU A 169 -6.39 -11.40 20.59
N TYR A 170 -5.64 -11.41 19.49
CA TYR A 170 -5.82 -12.41 18.44
C TYR A 170 -5.47 -13.83 18.92
N GLN A 171 -4.36 -13.97 19.66
CA GLN A 171 -3.99 -15.26 20.28
C GLN A 171 -5.12 -15.76 21.19
N ASP A 172 -5.61 -14.90 22.09
CA ASP A 172 -6.69 -15.25 23.01
C ASP A 172 -7.95 -15.66 22.25
N PHE A 173 -8.38 -14.88 21.25
CA PHE A 173 -9.53 -15.19 20.41
C PHE A 173 -9.43 -16.56 19.72
N THR A 174 -8.27 -16.88 19.15
CA THR A 174 -8.08 -18.17 18.46
C THR A 174 -8.12 -19.36 19.44
N GLN A 175 -7.72 -19.16 20.69
CA GLN A 175 -7.69 -20.20 21.70
C GLN A 175 -9.03 -20.37 22.43
N THR A 176 -9.70 -19.27 22.76
CA THR A 176 -10.94 -19.27 23.56
C THR A 176 -12.19 -19.38 22.69
N GLU A 177 -12.36 -18.48 21.72
CA GLU A 177 -13.58 -18.42 20.90
C GLU A 177 -13.56 -19.44 19.76
N GLN A 178 -12.41 -19.66 19.13
CA GLN A 178 -12.29 -20.65 18.04
C GLN A 178 -11.91 -22.05 18.53
N GLY A 179 -11.47 -22.17 19.79
CA GLY A 179 -11.12 -23.45 20.40
C GLY A 179 -9.94 -24.16 19.74
N TYR A 180 -9.05 -23.44 19.06
CA TYR A 180 -7.93 -24.06 18.36
C TYR A 180 -6.83 -24.52 19.32
N ALA A 181 -6.24 -25.68 19.00
CA ALA A 181 -5.09 -26.20 19.72
C ALA A 181 -3.90 -25.24 19.65
N LEU A 182 -3.08 -25.21 20.71
CA LEU A 182 -1.94 -24.30 20.85
C LEU A 182 -0.97 -24.35 19.64
N GLN A 183 -0.77 -25.53 19.04
CA GLN A 183 0.07 -25.68 17.85
C GLN A 183 -0.50 -24.96 16.63
N THR A 184 -1.82 -24.99 16.44
CA THR A 184 -2.51 -24.26 15.37
C THR A 184 -2.39 -22.75 15.59
N VAL A 185 -2.62 -22.30 16.83
CA VAL A 185 -2.48 -20.88 17.22
C VAL A 185 -1.06 -20.37 16.93
N ARG A 186 -0.03 -21.15 17.31
CA ARG A 186 1.38 -20.81 17.01
C ARG A 186 1.65 -20.67 15.52
N HIS A 187 1.10 -21.56 14.69
CA HIS A 187 1.24 -21.44 13.24
C HIS A 187 0.57 -20.16 12.70
N TYR A 188 -0.62 -19.80 13.20
CA TYR A 188 -1.32 -18.60 12.76
C TYR A 188 -0.55 -17.33 13.16
N LEU A 189 -0.06 -17.26 14.39
CA LEU A 189 0.79 -16.15 14.85
C LEU A 189 2.09 -16.05 14.06
N ALA A 190 2.71 -17.19 13.69
CA ALA A 190 3.90 -17.20 12.85
C ALA A 190 3.61 -16.65 11.44
N VAL A 191 2.43 -16.92 10.87
CA VAL A 191 1.98 -16.33 9.60
C VAL A 191 1.76 -14.83 9.74
N VAL A 192 1.06 -14.37 10.77
CA VAL A 192 0.80 -12.94 11.02
C VAL A 192 2.10 -12.16 11.25
N LYS A 193 3.10 -12.76 11.90
CA LYS A 193 4.43 -12.14 12.09
C LYS A 193 5.23 -12.04 10.79
N LYS A 194 4.94 -12.89 9.80
CA LYS A 194 5.73 -13.00 8.56
C LYS A 194 5.25 -12.03 7.47
N ILE A 195 4.00 -11.60 7.54
CA ILE A 195 3.41 -10.57 6.68
C ILE A 195 3.69 -9.18 7.26
#